data_AF-A0A537FKG1-F1
#
_entry.id   AF-A0A537FKG1-F1
#
_cell.length_a   1.000
_cell.length_b   1.000
_cell.length_c   1.000
_cell.angle_alpha   90.00
_cell.angle_beta   90.00
_cell.angle_gamma   90.00
#
_symmetry.space_group_name_H-M   'P 1'
#
loop_
_entity.id
_entity.type
_entity.pdbx_description
1 polymer ?
#
loop_
_entity_poly.entity_id
_entity_poly.type
_entity_poly.pdbx_seq_one_letter_code
_entity_poly.pdbx_strand_id
1 'polypeptide(L)'
;HVISVISTRDDAEALADILIAETGTLGVRELPVIRHISPRKITEINVKVGGKDHRIRVKMSEDHKGRIIGSKLEYEDLKKISDQTGMSVREIQKIAKPRLEPAQT
;
A
#
# COMPACT_ATOMS: atom_id res chain seq x y z
N HIS A 1 10.86 -8.95 23.69
CA HIS A 1 10.26 -8.50 22.41
C HIS A 1 10.67 -7.07 22.15
N VAL A 2 10.82 -6.66 20.89
CA VAL A 2 11.11 -5.26 20.52
C VAL A 2 9.89 -4.72 19.80
N ILE A 3 9.37 -3.57 20.25
CA ILE A 3 8.31 -2.82 19.58
C ILE A 3 8.97 -1.67 18.84
N SER A 4 8.69 -1.55 17.54
CA SER A 4 9.12 -0.43 16.71
C SER A 4 7.91 0.24 16.08
N VAL A 5 7.92 1.58 16.10
CA VAL A 5 6.86 2.42 15.54
C VAL A 5 7.51 3.37 14.54
N ILE A 6 6.84 3.60 13.42
CA ILE A 6 7.21 4.63 12.44
C ILE A 6 6.10 5.67 12.45
N SER A 7 6.46 6.91 12.77
CA SER A 7 5.51 8.02 12.87
C SER A 7 6.03 9.26 12.14
N THR A 8 5.17 10.27 12.06
CA THR A 8 5.65 11.63 11.79
C THR A 8 6.37 12.17 13.01
N ARG A 9 7.11 13.27 12.83
CA ARG A 9 7.79 13.95 13.95
C ARG A 9 6.80 14.49 14.97
N ASP A 10 5.69 15.06 14.50
CA ASP A 10 4.70 15.72 15.34
C ASP A 10 3.96 14.71 16.25
N ASP A 11 3.85 13.45 15.81
CA ASP A 11 3.21 12.38 16.59
C ASP A 11 4.18 11.63 17.52
N ALA A 12 5.50 11.87 17.42
CA ALA A 12 6.52 11.02 18.04
C ALA A 12 6.43 11.01 19.58
N GLU A 13 6.25 12.18 20.19
CA GLU A 13 6.14 12.33 21.64
C GLU A 13 4.88 11.63 22.19
N ALA A 14 3.72 11.89 21.57
CA ALA A 14 2.46 11.25 21.97
C ALA A 14 2.52 9.72 21.87
N LEU A 15 3.18 9.18 20.84
CA LEU A 15 3.36 7.74 20.69
C LEU A 15 4.36 7.16 21.69
N ALA A 16 5.40 7.91 22.07
CA ALA A 16 6.34 7.50 23.10
C ALA A 16 5.65 7.38 24.47
N ASP A 17 4.79 8.34 24.82
CA ASP A 17 4.00 8.32 26.06
C ASP A 17 3.07 7.10 26.13
N ILE A 18 2.37 6.80 25.02
CA ILE A 18 1.52 5.62 24.92
C ILE A 18 2.35 4.34 25.12
N LEU A 19 3.52 4.24 24.49
CA LEU A 19 4.38 3.07 24.64
C LEU A 19 4.87 2.92 26.09
N ILE A 20 5.27 4.00 26.75
CA ILE A 20 5.72 3.99 28.15
C ILE A 20 4.58 3.53 29.07
N ALA A 21 3.41 4.14 28.94
CA ALA A 21 2.24 3.86 29.77
C ALA A 21 1.74 2.42 29.63
N GLU A 22 1.61 1.94 28.39
CA GLU A 22 0.98 0.64 28.11
C GLU A 22 1.94 -0.55 28.25
N THR A 23 3.25 -0.33 28.09
CA THR A 23 4.24 -1.41 28.17
C THR A 23 5.01 -1.44 29.49
N GLY A 24 4.93 -0.38 30.31
CA GLY A 24 5.67 -0.24 31.55
C GLY A 24 7.18 -0.03 31.36
N THR A 25 7.64 0.27 30.14
CA THR A 25 9.03 0.67 29.90
C THR A 25 9.30 2.04 30.52
N LEU A 26 10.52 2.26 31.01
CA LEU A 26 10.93 3.56 31.56
C LEU A 26 11.27 4.61 30.49
N GLY A 27 11.41 4.19 29.24
CA GLY A 27 11.74 5.11 28.16
C GLY A 27 11.75 4.45 26.79
N VAL A 28 11.76 5.30 25.77
CA VAL A 28 11.78 4.95 24.34
C VAL A 28 12.92 5.70 23.66
N ARG A 29 13.47 5.15 22.57
CA ARG A 29 14.50 5.81 21.76
C ARG A 29 13.90 6.21 20.41
N GLU A 30 13.99 7.50 20.08
CA GLU A 30 13.59 8.03 18.78
C GLU A 30 14.82 8.20 17.87
N LEU A 31 14.69 7.78 16.61
CA LEU A 31 15.72 7.96 15.58
C LEU A 31 15.10 8.67 14.37
N PRO A 32 15.36 9.98 14.18
CA PRO A 32 14.91 10.69 12.99
C PRO A 32 15.55 10.12 11.73
N VAL A 33 14.75 9.91 10.68
CA VAL A 33 15.23 9.44 9.38
C VAL A 33 14.70 10.33 8.25
N ILE A 34 15.55 10.59 7.26
CA ILE A 34 15.13 11.26 6.03
C ILE A 34 14.57 10.21 5.08
N ARG A 35 13.37 10.45 4.57
CA ARG A 35 12.69 9.54 3.65
C ARG A 35 12.60 10.14 2.25
N HIS A 36 13.22 9.47 1.28
CA HIS A 36 13.03 9.78 -0.14
C HIS A 36 11.83 8.98 -0.66
N ILE A 37 10.76 9.67 -1.00
CA ILE A 37 9.49 9.06 -1.44
C ILE A 37 9.25 9.44 -2.89
N SER A 38 9.08 8.43 -3.75
CA SER A 38 8.54 8.63 -5.09
C SER A 38 7.06 9.02 -4.99
N PRO A 39 6.62 10.10 -5.68
CA PRO A 39 5.21 10.44 -5.78
C PRO A 39 4.40 9.22 -6.19
N ARG A 40 3.21 9.08 -5.59
CA ARG A 40 2.31 7.97 -5.88
C ARG A 40 0.96 8.49 -6.31
N LYS A 41 0.39 7.86 -7.32
CA LYS A 41 -0.97 8.08 -7.78
C LYS A 41 -1.76 6.81 -7.56
N ILE A 42 -3.00 6.96 -7.10
CA ILE A 42 -3.95 5.84 -7.02
C ILE A 42 -4.95 6.08 -8.13
N THR A 43 -5.04 5.14 -9.07
CA THR A 43 -6.06 5.10 -10.11
C THR A 43 -6.90 3.84 -9.94
N GLU A 44 -7.97 3.72 -10.73
CA GLU A 44 -8.82 2.54 -10.71
C GLU A 44 -8.97 1.98 -12.11
N ILE A 45 -9.01 0.65 -12.20
CA ILE A 45 -9.32 -0.06 -13.43
C ILE A 45 -10.59 -0.89 -13.24
N ASN A 46 -11.39 -0.98 -14.30
CA ASN A 46 -12.55 -1.88 -14.35
C ASN A 46 -12.13 -3.21 -14.96
N VAL A 47 -12.41 -4.31 -14.27
CA VAL A 47 -12.12 -5.68 -14.73
C VAL A 47 -13.33 -6.57 -14.54
N LYS A 48 -13.57 -7.43 -15.54
CA LYS A 48 -14.62 -8.44 -15.48
C LYS A 48 -14.05 -9.74 -14.91
N VAL A 49 -14.55 -10.18 -13.77
CA VAL A 49 -14.13 -11.41 -13.07
C VAL A 49 -15.39 -12.18 -12.68
N GLY A 50 -15.43 -13.49 -12.97
CA GLY A 50 -16.62 -14.30 -12.67
C GLY A 50 -17.92 -13.78 -13.31
N GLY A 51 -17.83 -13.07 -14.45
CA GLY A 51 -18.98 -12.48 -15.14
C GLY A 51 -19.47 -11.14 -14.59
N LYS A 52 -18.90 -10.63 -13.49
CA LYS A 52 -19.24 -9.33 -12.90
C LYS A 52 -18.11 -8.31 -13.07
N ASP A 53 -18.46 -7.03 -13.13
CA ASP A 53 -17.48 -5.95 -13.17
C ASP A 53 -17.02 -5.57 -11.76
N HIS A 54 -15.71 -5.42 -11.60
CA HIS A 54 -15.07 -5.02 -10.35
C HIS A 54 -14.11 -3.87 -10.59
N ARG A 55 -14.05 -2.95 -9.62
CA ARG A 55 -13.07 -1.87 -9.58
C ARG A 55 -11.87 -2.32 -8.76
N ILE A 56 -10.68 -2.21 -9.32
CA ILE A 56 -9.43 -2.50 -8.63
C ILE A 56 -8.58 -1.24 -8.61
N ARG A 57 -8.13 -0.82 -7.43
CA ARG A 57 -7.18 0.27 -7.30
C ARG A 57 -5.81 -0.16 -7.81
N VAL A 58 -5.15 0.75 -8.51
CA VAL A 58 -3.78 0.61 -9.00
C VAL A 58 -2.93 1.65 -8.32
N LYS A 59 -1.94 1.18 -7.56
CA LYS A 59 -0.90 2.01 -6.97
C LYS A 59 0.19 2.23 -8.00
N MET A 60 0.27 3.45 -8.51
CA MET A 60 1.27 3.90 -9.47
C MET A 60 2.36 4.66 -8.73
N SER A 61 3.61 4.36 -9.05
CA SER A 61 4.79 5.08 -8.58
C SER A 61 5.33 5.92 -9.72
N GLU A 62 5.63 7.18 -9.44
CA GLU A 62 6.08 8.16 -10.43
C GLU A 62 7.49 8.67 -10.07
N ASP A 63 8.30 8.97 -11.07
CA ASP A 63 9.53 9.71 -10.84
C ASP A 63 9.23 11.22 -10.59
N HIS A 64 10.26 11.99 -10.28
CA HIS A 64 10.10 13.45 -10.04
C HIS A 64 9.75 14.25 -11.30
N LYS A 65 9.70 13.61 -12.48
CA LYS A 65 9.26 14.19 -13.76
C LYS A 65 7.84 13.75 -14.13
N GLY A 66 7.15 13.00 -13.27
CA GLY A 66 5.79 12.50 -13.49
C GLY A 66 5.70 11.25 -14.37
N ARG A 67 6.82 10.57 -14.67
CA ARG A 67 6.83 9.33 -15.45
C ARG A 67 6.50 8.14 -14.55
N ILE A 68 5.62 7.27 -15.01
CA ILE A 68 5.22 6.06 -14.26
C ILE A 68 6.35 5.04 -14.30
N ILE A 69 7.03 4.83 -13.18
CA ILE A 69 8.12 3.86 -13.01
C ILE A 69 7.64 2.50 -12.54
N GLY A 70 6.39 2.41 -12.06
CA GLY A 70 5.80 1.13 -11.69
C GLY A 70 4.31 1.24 -11.38
N SER A 71 3.58 0.15 -11.62
CA SER A 71 2.17 0.01 -11.33
C SER A 71 1.90 -1.33 -10.64
N LYS A 72 1.11 -1.32 -9.56
CA LYS A 72 0.72 -2.52 -8.82
C LYS A 72 -0.76 -2.49 -8.50
N LEU A 73 -1.43 -3.63 -8.66
CA LEU A 73 -2.81 -3.82 -8.24
C LEU A 73 -2.87 -3.88 -6.71
N GLU A 74 -3.87 -3.23 -6.12
CA GLU A 74 -4.07 -3.24 -4.68
C GLU A 74 -4.52 -4.62 -4.21
N TYR A 75 -3.74 -5.22 -3.30
CA TYR A 75 -3.95 -6.60 -2.87
C TYR A 75 -5.30 -6.80 -2.16
N GLU A 76 -5.73 -5.82 -1.36
CA GLU A 76 -7.02 -5.88 -0.65
C GLU A 76 -8.21 -6.01 -1.61
N ASP A 77 -8.15 -5.31 -2.74
CA ASP A 77 -9.22 -5.35 -3.74
C ASP A 77 -9.22 -6.71 -4.45
N LEU A 78 -8.03 -7.25 -4.79
CA LEU A 78 -7.90 -8.60 -5.34
C LEU A 78 -8.43 -9.67 -4.37
N LYS A 79 -8.14 -9.52 -3.07
CA LYS A 79 -8.61 -10.44 -2.03
C LYS A 79 -10.13 -10.40 -1.91
N LYS A 80 -10.74 -9.22 -1.87
CA LYS A 80 -12.21 -9.07 -1.84
C LYS A 80 -12.88 -9.74 -3.04
N ILE A 81 -12.30 -9.61 -4.23
CA ILE A 81 -12.83 -10.27 -5.44
C ILE A 81 -12.64 -11.78 -5.35
N SER A 82 -11.51 -12.25 -4.81
CA SER A 82 -11.23 -13.67 -4.58
C SER A 82 -12.29 -14.28 -3.66
N ASP A 83 -12.59 -13.63 -2.54
CA ASP A 83 -13.61 -14.06 -1.57
C ASP A 83 -15.01 -14.11 -2.19
N GLN A 84 -15.34 -13.20 -3.12
CA GLN A 84 -16.65 -13.13 -3.78
C GLN A 84 -16.83 -14.12 -4.94
N THR A 85 -15.74 -14.47 -5.63
CA THR A 85 -15.79 -15.24 -6.88
C THR A 85 -15.29 -16.67 -6.73
N GLY A 86 -14.58 -16.97 -5.64
CA GLY A 86 -13.88 -18.25 -5.42
C GLY A 86 -12.63 -18.42 -6.28
N MET A 87 -12.30 -17.46 -7.14
CA MET A 87 -11.06 -17.47 -7.95
C MET A 87 -9.87 -17.09 -7.08
N SER A 88 -8.69 -17.64 -7.36
CA SER A 88 -7.48 -17.26 -6.63
C SER A 88 -7.03 -15.84 -6.99
N VAL A 89 -6.40 -15.15 -6.03
CA VAL A 89 -5.78 -13.83 -6.26
C VAL A 89 -4.85 -13.84 -7.47
N ARG A 90 -4.11 -14.93 -7.71
CA ARG A 90 -3.20 -15.07 -8.87
C ARG A 90 -3.96 -15.04 -10.20
N GLU A 91 -5.09 -15.72 -10.30
CA GLU A 91 -5.91 -15.73 -11.51
C GLU A 91 -6.51 -14.36 -11.78
N ILE A 92 -7.04 -13.71 -10.73
CA ILE A 92 -7.60 -12.35 -10.82
C ILE A 92 -6.50 -11.37 -11.26
N GLN A 93 -5.31 -11.48 -10.69
CA GLN A 93 -4.17 -10.65 -11.07
C GLN A 93 -3.79 -10.85 -12.54
N LYS A 94 -3.83 -12.09 -13.05
CA LYS A 94 -3.56 -12.40 -14.47
C LYS A 94 -4.60 -11.79 -15.41
N ILE A 95 -5.87 -11.74 -15.00
CA ILE A 95 -6.97 -11.10 -15.74
C ILE A 95 -6.83 -9.57 -15.72
N ALA A 96 -6.41 -9.00 -14.59
CA ALA A 96 -6.32 -7.57 -14.41
C ALA A 96 -5.05 -6.93 -15.00
N LYS A 97 -3.92 -7.68 -15.02
CA LYS A 97 -2.61 -7.19 -15.46
C LYS A 97 -2.61 -6.52 -16.85
N PRO A 98 -3.32 -7.01 -17.89
CA PRO A 98 -3.35 -6.36 -19.20
C PRO A 98 -3.99 -4.96 -19.21
N ARG A 99 -4.75 -4.59 -18.16
CA ARG A 99 -5.34 -3.25 -18.02
C ARG A 99 -4.46 -2.27 -17.25
N LEU A 100 -3.28 -2.71 -16.80
CA LEU A 100 -2.31 -1.81 -16.18
C LEU A 100 -1.60 -0.97 -17.25
N GLU A 101 -1.42 0.31 -16.98
CA GLU A 101 -0.54 1.14 -17.81
C GLU A 101 0.91 0.61 -17.69
N PRO A 102 1.62 0.45 -18.83
CA PRO A 102 3.00 0.03 -18.82
C PRO A 102 3.89 1.10 -18.18
N ALA A 103 4.93 0.66 -17.47
CA ALA A 103 5.94 1.58 -16.95
C ALA A 103 6.64 2.28 -18.12
N GLN A 104 6.71 3.61 -18.05
CA GLN A 104 7.39 4.46 -19.02
C GLN A 104 8.83 4.61 -18.50
N THR A 105 9.73 3.75 -18.98
CA THR A 105 11.16 3.77 -18.58
C THR A 105 11.91 4.82 -19.37
#